data_AF-A0A7U9RGV9-F1
#
_entry.id   AF-A0A7U9RGV9-F1
#
_cell.length_a   1.000
_cell.length_b   1.000
_cell.length_c   1.000
_cell.angle_alpha   90.00
_cell.angle_beta   90.00
_cell.angle_gamma   90.00
#
_symmetry.space_group_name_H-M   'P 1'
#
loop_
_entity.id
_entity.type
_entity.pdbx_description
1 polymer ?
#
loop_
_entity_poly.entity_id
_entity_poly.type
_entity_poly.pdbx_seq_one_letter_code
_entity_poly.pdbx_strand_id
1 'polypeptide(L)'
;MNNNNSENHCRILHKKNQYEVLGNIEKDTTTGWMTALIRVKDPDGKFFLPQSVTRSRLIQRGIGVLTFLYDYDAGLQDDDLKIIKNNILSMFLKPSDIVEQAEKSSEREVVERLKEYIQIRNNEGTVVDKEITISPDVFIKDEIGYIKTTVFENFISENKDMGWKRLEVLKMLKREGLLITDKDKVYQKKMKHNGRGKDYYAVKLSEEAENE
;
A
#
# COMPACT_ATOMS: atom_id res chain seq x y z
N MET A 1 -8.27 10.04 -21.50
CA MET A 1 -9.75 10.07 -21.63
C MET A 1 -10.34 10.18 -20.24
N ASN A 2 -11.29 11.11 -20.08
CA ASN A 2 -11.80 11.62 -18.80
C ASN A 2 -12.44 10.55 -17.92
N ASN A 3 -11.92 10.33 -16.72
CA ASN A 3 -12.59 9.58 -15.65
C ASN A 3 -13.56 10.51 -14.89
N ASN A 4 -14.67 10.86 -15.55
CA ASN A 4 -15.78 11.61 -14.95
C ASN A 4 -16.89 10.68 -14.39
N ASN A 5 -16.54 9.50 -13.89
CA ASN A 5 -17.51 8.55 -13.29
C ASN A 5 -17.40 8.41 -11.76
N SER A 6 -16.77 9.37 -11.06
CA SER A 6 -16.67 9.34 -9.59
C SER A 6 -17.78 10.13 -8.87
N GLU A 7 -18.76 10.67 -9.61
CA GLU A 7 -19.91 11.33 -9.01
C GLU A 7 -20.87 10.30 -8.36
N ASN A 8 -20.78 10.22 -7.03
CA ASN A 8 -21.84 9.84 -6.09
C ASN A 8 -21.95 8.39 -5.57
N HIS A 9 -20.84 7.75 -5.21
CA HIS A 9 -20.86 6.62 -4.25
C HIS A 9 -20.73 7.09 -2.77
N CYS A 10 -21.07 8.35 -2.48
CA CYS A 10 -20.93 8.94 -1.15
C CYS A 10 -22.31 9.20 -0.53
N ARG A 11 -22.53 8.66 0.66
CA ARG A 11 -23.71 8.92 1.48
C ARG A 11 -23.50 10.17 2.31
N ILE A 12 -24.51 11.04 2.36
CA ILE A 12 -24.54 12.15 3.31
C ILE A 12 -24.72 11.60 4.73
N LEU A 13 -23.74 11.88 5.59
CA LEU A 13 -23.74 11.50 7.00
C LEU A 13 -24.37 12.59 7.87
N HIS A 14 -24.17 13.86 7.51
CA HIS A 14 -24.73 15.00 8.23
C HIS A 14 -24.63 16.27 7.36
N LYS A 15 -25.50 17.26 7.61
CA LYS A 15 -25.43 18.58 6.99
C LYS A 15 -25.53 19.65 8.07
N LYS A 16 -24.65 20.66 8.01
CA LYS A 16 -24.66 21.81 8.93
C LYS A 16 -24.09 23.03 8.25
N ASN A 17 -24.71 24.19 8.43
CA ASN A 17 -24.26 25.47 7.85
C ASN A 17 -23.92 25.38 6.35
N GLN A 18 -24.74 24.67 5.57
CA GLN A 18 -24.53 24.40 4.13
C GLN A 18 -23.32 23.50 3.79
N TYR A 19 -22.53 23.08 4.77
CA TYR A 19 -21.54 22.01 4.61
C TYR A 19 -22.21 20.63 4.65
N GLU A 20 -21.68 19.70 3.87
CA GLU A 20 -22.09 18.31 3.88
C GLU A 20 -20.93 17.41 4.31
N VAL A 21 -21.16 16.59 5.34
CA VAL A 21 -20.24 15.51 5.71
C VAL A 21 -20.67 14.25 4.97
N LEU A 22 -19.75 13.71 4.18
CA LEU A 22 -19.98 12.60 3.26
C LEU A 22 -19.14 11.39 3.69
N GLY A 23 -19.68 10.19 3.48
CA GLY A 23 -19.00 8.94 3.74
C GLY A 23 -19.24 7.89 2.68
N ASN A 24 -18.22 7.08 2.40
CA ASN A 24 -18.34 5.83 1.65
C ASN A 24 -17.56 4.71 2.34
N ILE A 25 -17.92 3.46 2.06
CA ILE A 25 -17.14 2.30 2.52
C ILE A 25 -16.28 1.82 1.36
N GLU A 26 -14.99 1.65 1.63
CA GLU A 26 -14.10 0.90 0.78
C GLU A 26 -13.83 -0.47 1.39
N LYS A 27 -13.77 -1.49 0.54
CA LYS A 27 -13.35 -2.84 0.92
C LYS A 27 -12.11 -3.22 0.13
N ASP A 28 -11.06 -3.55 0.85
CA ASP A 28 -9.91 -4.26 0.30
C ASP A 28 -10.36 -5.71 0.07
N THR A 29 -10.42 -6.12 -1.20
CA THR A 29 -10.95 -7.43 -1.62
C THR A 29 -10.04 -8.58 -1.19
N THR A 30 -8.73 -8.34 -1.13
CA THR A 30 -7.72 -9.31 -0.71
C THR A 30 -7.80 -9.66 0.78
N THR A 31 -7.93 -8.64 1.63
CA THR A 31 -7.95 -8.82 3.11
C THR A 31 -9.37 -8.88 3.67
N GLY A 32 -10.37 -8.50 2.87
CA GLY A 32 -11.73 -8.25 3.33
C GLY A 32 -11.86 -7.03 4.25
N TRP A 33 -10.79 -6.24 4.43
CA TRP A 33 -10.80 -5.10 5.34
C TRP A 33 -11.66 -3.97 4.80
N MET A 34 -12.56 -3.50 5.66
CA MET A 34 -13.45 -2.38 5.35
C MET A 34 -12.98 -1.11 6.04
N THR A 35 -12.95 -0.01 5.30
CA THR A 35 -12.59 1.33 5.78
C THR A 35 -13.65 2.33 5.36
N ALA A 36 -14.07 3.20 6.27
CA ALA A 36 -14.92 4.33 5.91
C ALA A 36 -14.04 5.51 5.49
N LEU A 37 -14.30 6.09 4.34
CA LEU A 37 -13.69 7.33 3.89
C LEU A 37 -14.65 8.48 4.15
N ILE A 38 -14.22 9.45 4.97
CA ILE A 38 -15.04 10.58 5.41
C ILE A 38 -14.47 11.87 4.82
N ARG A 39 -15.29 12.63 4.12
CA ARG A 39 -14.90 13.92 3.52
C ARG A 39 -15.96 14.99 3.74
N VAL A 40 -15.55 16.24 3.59
CA VAL A 40 -16.44 17.40 3.67
C VAL A 40 -16.63 18.00 2.28
N LYS A 41 -17.83 18.48 2.00
CA LYS A 41 -18.16 19.35 0.88
C LYS A 41 -18.56 20.71 1.42
N ASP A 42 -17.95 21.78 0.91
CA ASP A 42 -18.27 23.15 1.30
C ASP A 42 -19.51 23.70 0.57
N PRO A 43 -20.01 24.89 0.96
CA PRO A 43 -21.17 25.51 0.33
C PRO A 43 -20.97 25.83 -1.16
N ASP A 44 -19.73 26.10 -1.58
CA ASP A 44 -19.37 26.36 -2.98
C ASP A 44 -19.28 25.06 -3.82
N GLY A 45 -19.45 23.91 -3.17
CA GLY A 45 -19.49 22.59 -3.80
C GLY A 45 -18.13 21.91 -3.94
N LYS A 46 -17.05 22.47 -3.36
CA LYS A 46 -15.71 21.88 -3.36
C LYS A 46 -15.63 20.72 -2.38
N PHE A 47 -15.00 19.63 -2.82
CA PHE A 47 -14.71 18.46 -2.00
C PHE A 47 -13.31 18.53 -1.39
N PHE A 48 -13.22 18.27 -0.09
CA PHE A 48 -11.96 18.09 0.61
C PHE A 48 -11.47 16.63 0.54
N LEU A 49 -10.18 16.43 0.80
CA LEU A 49 -9.57 15.10 0.81
C LEU A 49 -10.21 14.22 1.90
N PRO A 50 -10.52 12.95 1.59
CA PRO A 50 -11.10 12.05 2.57
C PRO A 50 -10.09 11.63 3.65
N GLN A 51 -10.59 11.45 4.87
CA GLN A 51 -9.87 10.80 5.96
C GLN A 51 -10.40 9.39 6.21
N SER A 52 -9.49 8.45 6.44
CA SER A 52 -9.83 7.05 6.67
C SER A 52 -10.17 6.78 8.13
N VAL A 53 -11.30 6.09 8.32
CA VAL A 53 -11.84 5.75 9.62
C VAL A 53 -12.22 4.27 9.63
N THR A 54 -11.50 3.48 10.44
CA THR A 54 -11.79 2.06 10.63
C THR A 54 -12.85 1.86 11.72
N ARG A 55 -13.71 0.84 11.57
CA ARG A 55 -14.72 0.47 12.59
C ARG A 55 -14.12 0.29 13.99
N SER A 56 -12.97 -0.38 14.10
CA SER A 56 -12.29 -0.62 15.38
C SER A 56 -11.91 0.68 16.10
N ARG A 57 -11.26 1.62 15.41
CA ARG A 57 -10.93 2.95 15.95
C ARG A 57 -12.17 3.71 16.38
N LEU A 58 -13.26 3.64 15.61
CA LEU A 58 -14.51 4.33 15.93
C LEU A 58 -15.19 3.77 17.19
N ILE A 59 -15.06 2.45 17.43
CA ILE A 59 -15.53 1.79 18.65
C ILE A 59 -14.65 2.17 19.85
N GLN A 60 -13.33 2.06 19.71
CA GLN A 60 -12.37 2.24 20.81
C GLN A 60 -12.21 3.71 21.24
N ARG A 61 -12.14 4.63 20.28
CA ARG A 61 -11.86 6.06 20.52
C ARG A 61 -13.09 6.96 20.39
N GLY A 62 -14.24 6.39 20.01
CA GLY A 62 -15.51 7.13 19.92
C GLY A 62 -15.47 8.28 18.92
N ILE A 63 -16.07 9.42 19.30
CA ILE A 63 -16.11 10.64 18.48
C ILE A 63 -14.74 11.28 18.29
N GLY A 64 -13.74 10.93 19.13
CA GLY A 64 -12.37 11.45 19.04
C GLY A 64 -11.67 11.15 17.71
N VAL A 65 -12.14 10.17 16.94
CA VAL A 65 -11.63 9.88 15.58
C VAL A 65 -12.12 10.89 14.55
N LEU A 66 -13.17 11.65 14.87
CA LEU A 66 -13.85 12.58 13.97
C LEU A 66 -13.53 14.05 14.29
N THR A 67 -12.62 14.34 15.22
CA THR A 67 -12.30 15.73 15.64
C THR A 67 -11.67 16.55 14.53
N PHE A 68 -11.09 15.92 13.51
CA PHE A 68 -10.61 16.63 12.30
C PHE A 68 -11.73 17.40 11.59
N LEU A 69 -13.00 17.05 11.82
CA LEU A 69 -14.13 17.77 11.27
C LEU A 69 -14.29 19.17 11.88
N TYR A 70 -13.65 19.46 13.02
CA TYR A 70 -13.59 20.79 13.61
C TYR A 70 -12.65 21.73 12.87
N ASP A 71 -11.78 21.21 11.99
CA ASP A 71 -10.87 22.04 11.19
C ASP A 71 -11.59 22.77 10.04
N TYR A 72 -12.89 22.48 9.83
CA TYR A 72 -13.74 23.13 8.83
C TYR A 72 -14.70 24.12 9.49
N ASP A 73 -15.01 25.22 8.78
CA ASP A 73 -15.93 26.28 9.24
C ASP A 73 -17.42 25.87 9.19
N ALA A 74 -17.70 24.59 9.40
CA ALA A 74 -19.05 24.01 9.39
C ALA A 74 -19.79 24.21 10.72
N GLY A 75 -19.11 24.71 11.76
CA GLY A 75 -19.69 24.91 13.10
C GLY A 75 -20.15 23.62 13.78
N LEU A 76 -19.50 22.49 13.47
CA LEU A 76 -19.83 21.18 14.05
C LEU A 76 -19.52 21.15 15.56
N GLN A 77 -20.37 20.43 16.29
CA GLN A 77 -20.28 20.22 17.74
C GLN A 77 -20.28 18.73 18.06
N ASP A 78 -20.00 18.39 19.33
CA ASP A 78 -19.90 17.00 19.79
C ASP A 78 -21.16 16.17 19.47
N ASP A 79 -22.35 16.76 19.54
CA ASP A 79 -23.60 16.08 19.22
C ASP A 79 -23.72 15.76 17.72
N ASP A 80 -23.20 16.62 16.84
CA ASP A 80 -23.11 16.33 15.40
C ASP A 80 -22.13 15.18 15.15
N LEU A 81 -20.99 15.15 15.85
CA LEU A 81 -20.05 14.04 15.75
C LEU A 81 -20.64 12.71 16.22
N LYS A 82 -21.53 12.71 17.23
CA LYS A 82 -22.26 11.51 17.66
C LYS A 82 -23.20 11.01 16.55
N ILE A 83 -23.91 11.92 15.87
CA ILE A 83 -24.78 11.58 14.74
C ILE A 83 -23.95 10.98 13.60
N ILE A 84 -22.86 11.65 13.21
CA ILE A 84 -21.96 11.19 12.15
C ILE A 84 -21.37 9.82 12.50
N LYS A 85 -20.90 9.63 13.73
CA LYS A 85 -20.38 8.33 14.22
C LYS A 85 -21.41 7.22 14.04
N ASN A 86 -22.66 7.45 14.46
CA ASN A 86 -23.72 6.44 14.35
C ASN A 86 -24.03 6.12 12.88
N ASN A 87 -24.02 7.12 12.01
CA ASN A 87 -24.20 6.91 10.58
C ASN A 87 -23.05 6.10 9.96
N ILE A 88 -21.80 6.37 10.34
CA ILE A 88 -20.63 5.58 9.91
C ILE A 88 -20.76 4.12 10.38
N LEU A 89 -21.13 3.89 11.65
CA LEU A 89 -21.35 2.52 12.16
C LEU A 89 -22.44 1.80 11.38
N SER A 90 -23.52 2.49 11.02
CA SER A 90 -24.60 1.92 10.21
C SER A 90 -24.11 1.46 8.84
N MET A 91 -23.19 2.20 8.22
CA MET A 91 -22.61 1.84 6.93
C MET A 91 -21.75 0.57 7.01
N PHE A 92 -21.03 0.36 8.11
CA PHE A 92 -20.29 -0.89 8.32
C PHE A 92 -21.21 -2.10 8.54
N LEU A 93 -22.41 -1.90 9.09
CA LEU A 93 -23.37 -2.99 9.36
C LEU A 93 -24.22 -3.34 8.13
N LYS A 94 -24.59 -2.33 7.34
CA LYS A 94 -25.42 -2.46 6.15
C LYS A 94 -24.78 -1.65 5.01
N PRO A 95 -23.69 -2.15 4.43
CA PRO A 95 -23.06 -1.47 3.31
C PRO A 95 -23.97 -1.56 2.08
N SER A 96 -24.47 -0.41 1.62
CA SER A 96 -25.28 -0.33 0.38
C SER A 96 -24.42 -0.15 -0.86
N ASP A 97 -23.30 0.57 -0.73
CA ASP A 97 -22.43 0.99 -1.83
C ASP A 97 -20.97 0.81 -1.40
N ILE A 98 -20.44 -0.41 -1.57
CA ILE A 98 -19.03 -0.72 -1.30
C ILE A 98 -18.23 -0.38 -2.55
N VAL A 99 -17.23 0.49 -2.40
CA VAL A 99 -16.20 0.65 -3.41
C VAL A 99 -15.16 -0.44 -3.16
N GLU A 100 -15.10 -1.42 -4.04
CA GLU A 100 -14.08 -2.47 -3.98
C GLU A 100 -12.77 -1.93 -4.55
N GLN A 101 -11.71 -1.98 -3.76
CA GLN A 101 -10.37 -1.72 -4.29
C GLN A 101 -9.99 -2.89 -5.20
N ALA A 102 -9.35 -2.58 -6.33
CA ALA A 102 -8.89 -3.60 -7.28
C ALA A 102 -8.12 -4.70 -6.55
N GLU A 103 -8.43 -5.94 -6.90
CA GLU A 103 -7.86 -7.12 -6.28
C GLU A 103 -6.34 -7.07 -6.39
N LYS A 104 -5.63 -7.11 -5.25
CA LYS A 104 -4.18 -7.23 -5.28
C LYS A 104 -3.82 -8.61 -5.81
N SER A 105 -2.76 -8.68 -6.62
CA SER A 105 -2.15 -9.96 -6.97
C SER A 105 -1.84 -10.76 -5.71
N SER A 106 -1.94 -12.09 -5.80
CA SER A 106 -1.60 -12.96 -4.68
C SER A 106 -0.13 -12.81 -4.29
N GLU A 107 0.22 -13.09 -3.03
CA GLU A 107 1.62 -13.05 -2.56
C GLU A 107 2.53 -13.93 -3.42
N ARG A 108 2.04 -15.12 -3.79
CA ARG A 108 2.72 -16.05 -4.70
C ARG A 108 3.01 -15.42 -6.05
N GLU A 109 2.02 -14.78 -6.67
CA GLU A 109 2.19 -14.11 -7.96
C GLU A 109 3.22 -12.97 -7.89
N VAL A 110 3.22 -12.20 -6.80
CA VAL A 110 4.22 -11.14 -6.58
C VAL A 110 5.63 -11.72 -6.44
N VAL A 111 5.77 -12.84 -5.72
CA VAL A 111 7.05 -13.54 -5.56
C VAL A 111 7.55 -14.11 -6.88
N GLU A 112 6.68 -14.80 -7.63
CA GLU A 112 7.00 -15.36 -8.95
C GLU A 112 7.45 -14.26 -9.91
N ARG A 113 6.69 -13.16 -10.04
CA ARG A 113 7.09 -12.01 -10.86
C ARG A 113 8.40 -11.36 -10.41
N LEU A 114 8.65 -11.25 -9.10
CA LEU A 114 9.92 -10.71 -8.59
C LEU A 114 11.10 -11.63 -8.93
N LYS A 115 10.95 -12.95 -8.81
CA LYS A 115 11.97 -13.93 -9.17
C LYS A 115 12.27 -13.87 -10.67
N GLU A 116 11.23 -13.84 -11.51
CA GLU A 116 11.37 -13.67 -12.96
C GLU A 116 12.07 -12.35 -13.32
N TYR A 117 11.67 -11.25 -12.67
CA TYR A 117 12.30 -9.95 -12.87
C TYR A 117 13.80 -9.99 -12.58
N ILE A 118 14.19 -10.62 -11.46
CA ILE A 118 15.60 -10.77 -11.10
C ILE A 118 16.34 -11.63 -12.14
N GLN A 119 15.75 -12.73 -12.60
CA GLN A 119 16.35 -13.61 -13.61
C GLN A 119 16.54 -12.89 -14.95
N ILE A 120 15.53 -12.18 -15.44
CA ILE A 120 15.60 -11.40 -16.68
C ILE A 120 16.70 -10.34 -16.58
N ARG A 121 16.68 -9.51 -15.52
CA ARG A 121 17.65 -8.43 -15.32
C ARG A 121 19.08 -8.92 -15.10
N ASN A 122 19.24 -10.09 -14.46
CA ASN A 122 20.55 -10.74 -14.34
C ASN A 122 21.12 -11.13 -15.71
N ASN A 123 20.27 -11.60 -16.62
CA ASN A 123 20.66 -12.01 -17.97
C ASN A 123 20.91 -10.81 -18.91
N GLU A 124 20.20 -9.70 -18.74
CA GLU A 124 20.44 -8.44 -19.45
C GLU A 124 21.80 -7.81 -19.09
N GLY A 125 22.26 -8.04 -17.86
CA GLY A 125 23.48 -7.47 -17.29
C GLY A 125 24.78 -8.18 -17.67
N THR A 126 24.93 -8.76 -18.87
CA THR A 126 26.22 -9.34 -19.28
C THR A 126 26.42 -9.41 -20.80
N VAL A 127 26.83 -8.32 -21.47
CA VAL A 127 27.85 -8.28 -22.56
C VAL A 127 28.18 -6.81 -22.86
N VAL A 128 29.35 -6.33 -22.43
CA VAL A 128 30.07 -5.24 -23.12
C VAL A 128 31.56 -5.60 -23.10
N ASP A 129 32.12 -5.80 -24.30
CA ASP A 129 33.55 -5.89 -24.65
C ASP A 129 34.56 -6.10 -23.50
N LYS A 130 34.82 -7.36 -23.15
CA LYS A 130 36.04 -7.88 -22.48
C LYS A 130 36.64 -7.09 -21.30
N GLU A 131 35.89 -6.19 -20.66
CA GLU A 131 36.25 -5.54 -19.39
C GLU A 131 34.99 -5.47 -18.50
N ILE A 132 34.98 -6.29 -17.44
CA ILE A 132 33.88 -6.33 -16.46
C ILE A 132 33.92 -5.03 -15.65
N THR A 133 33.11 -4.04 -16.05
CA THR A 133 33.08 -2.76 -15.32
C THR A 133 31.69 -2.10 -15.26
N ILE A 134 30.66 -2.79 -14.77
CA ILE A 134 29.51 -2.13 -14.11
C ILE A 134 29.05 -3.00 -12.94
N SER A 135 29.00 -2.39 -11.74
CA SER A 135 28.43 -3.00 -10.52
C SER A 135 26.98 -3.41 -10.79
N PRO A 136 26.65 -4.71 -10.83
CA PRO A 136 25.35 -5.14 -11.31
C PRO A 136 24.25 -4.56 -10.42
N ASP A 137 23.31 -3.90 -11.09
CA ASP A 137 22.05 -3.42 -10.55
C ASP A 137 21.19 -4.59 -10.05
N VAL A 138 21.32 -5.74 -10.72
CA VAL A 138 20.76 -7.03 -10.34
C VAL A 138 21.77 -8.14 -10.63
N PHE A 139 21.98 -9.08 -9.71
CA PHE A 139 22.78 -10.28 -9.97
C PHE A 139 22.33 -11.47 -9.13
N ILE A 140 22.63 -12.69 -9.57
CA ILE A 140 22.37 -13.93 -8.84
C ILE A 140 23.69 -14.52 -8.35
N LYS A 141 23.74 -14.90 -7.07
CA LYS A 141 24.86 -15.63 -6.47
C LYS A 141 24.35 -16.60 -5.41
N ASP A 142 24.79 -17.85 -5.47
CA ASP A 142 24.42 -18.90 -4.50
C ASP A 142 22.90 -19.03 -4.33
N GLU A 143 22.16 -19.08 -5.44
CA GLU A 143 20.68 -19.11 -5.48
C GLU A 143 19.96 -17.88 -4.87
N ILE A 144 20.72 -16.83 -4.55
CA ILE A 144 20.21 -15.58 -4.01
C ILE A 144 20.24 -14.52 -5.10
N GLY A 145 19.08 -13.94 -5.36
CA GLY A 145 18.90 -12.76 -6.19
C GLY A 145 19.21 -11.49 -5.41
N TYR A 146 20.17 -10.70 -5.87
CA TYR A 146 20.52 -9.40 -5.31
C TYR A 146 20.01 -8.31 -6.23
N ILE A 147 19.11 -7.46 -5.73
CA ILE A 147 18.54 -6.33 -6.48
C ILE A 147 18.82 -5.02 -5.73
N LYS A 148 19.37 -4.01 -6.41
CA LYS A 148 19.57 -2.70 -5.79
C LYS A 148 18.24 -2.08 -5.40
N THR A 149 18.26 -1.30 -4.33
CA THR A 149 17.07 -0.63 -3.80
C THR A 149 16.36 0.26 -4.83
N THR A 150 17.11 0.92 -5.71
CA THR A 150 16.57 1.75 -6.80
C THR A 150 15.90 0.91 -7.89
N VAL A 151 16.46 -0.25 -8.21
CA VAL A 151 15.93 -1.16 -9.23
C VAL A 151 14.69 -1.88 -8.71
N PHE A 152 14.65 -2.18 -7.41
CA PHE A 152 13.45 -2.70 -6.76
C PHE A 152 12.30 -1.67 -6.79
N GLU A 153 12.60 -0.38 -6.69
CA GLU A 153 11.58 0.67 -6.88
C GLU A 153 11.02 0.63 -8.31
N ASN A 154 11.89 0.41 -9.31
CA ASN A 154 11.46 0.26 -10.70
C ASN A 154 10.52 -0.94 -10.86
N PHE A 155 10.85 -2.10 -10.28
CA PHE A 155 9.98 -3.28 -10.27
C PHE A 155 8.57 -2.95 -9.75
N ILE A 156 8.46 -2.24 -8.62
CA ILE A 156 7.17 -1.81 -8.05
C ILE A 156 6.44 -0.85 -9.00
N SER A 157 7.18 0.06 -9.64
CA SER A 157 6.61 1.04 -10.56
C SER A 157 6.14 0.46 -11.89
N GLU A 158 6.81 -0.60 -12.37
CA GLU A 158 6.51 -1.34 -13.59
C GLU A 158 5.34 -2.31 -13.39
N ASN A 159 5.09 -2.74 -12.14
CA ASN A 159 4.04 -3.69 -11.76
C ASN A 159 2.99 -3.08 -10.82
N LYS A 160 2.57 -1.84 -11.10
CA LYS A 160 1.54 -1.13 -10.29
C LYS A 160 0.19 -1.84 -10.26
N ASP A 161 -0.11 -2.60 -11.31
CA ASP A 161 -1.30 -3.43 -11.46
C ASP A 161 -1.43 -4.48 -10.35
N MET A 162 -0.31 -4.93 -9.76
CA MET A 162 -0.34 -5.89 -8.65
C MET A 162 -0.96 -5.28 -7.37
N GLY A 163 -1.01 -3.95 -7.25
CA GLY A 163 -1.56 -3.26 -6.08
C GLY A 163 -0.67 -3.31 -4.83
N TRP A 164 0.58 -3.75 -4.96
CA TRP A 164 1.54 -3.86 -3.85
C TRP A 164 2.49 -2.67 -3.77
N LYS A 165 2.68 -2.14 -2.55
CA LYS A 165 3.70 -1.14 -2.26
C LYS A 165 5.02 -1.81 -1.89
N ARG A 166 6.14 -1.13 -2.17
CA ARG A 166 7.49 -1.60 -1.80
C ARG A 166 7.60 -2.17 -0.39
N LEU A 167 7.10 -1.43 0.61
CA LEU A 167 7.20 -1.87 2.01
C LEU A 167 6.34 -3.10 2.32
N GLU A 168 5.21 -3.27 1.62
CA GLU A 168 4.34 -4.44 1.76
C GLU A 168 5.06 -5.68 1.21
N VAL A 169 5.67 -5.57 0.04
CA VAL A 169 6.47 -6.66 -0.56
C VAL A 169 7.64 -7.05 0.34
N LEU A 170 8.40 -6.08 0.87
CA LEU A 170 9.53 -6.37 1.75
C LEU A 170 9.12 -7.03 3.07
N LYS A 171 7.97 -6.62 3.64
CA LYS A 171 7.42 -7.25 4.85
C LYS A 171 6.98 -8.69 4.57
N MET A 172 6.32 -8.92 3.43
CA MET A 172 5.90 -10.24 2.98
C MET A 172 7.13 -11.15 2.79
N LEU A 173 8.13 -10.73 1.99
CA LEU A 173 9.34 -11.53 1.75
C LEU A 173 10.09 -11.87 3.04
N LYS A 174 10.10 -10.96 4.03
CA LYS A 174 10.71 -11.22 5.34
C LYS A 174 9.92 -12.23 6.16
N ARG A 175 8.59 -12.15 6.13
CA ARG A 175 7.68 -13.08 6.83
C ARG A 175 7.80 -14.49 6.27
N GLU A 176 7.92 -14.62 4.94
CA GLU A 176 8.08 -15.91 4.25
C GLU A 176 9.52 -16.44 4.26
N GLY A 177 10.46 -15.82 5.00
CA GLY A 177 11.85 -16.28 5.05
C GLY A 177 12.65 -16.14 3.75
N LEU A 178 12.10 -15.45 2.74
CA LEU A 178 12.72 -15.24 1.43
C LEU A 178 13.70 -14.07 1.41
N LEU A 179 13.62 -13.14 2.38
CA LEU A 179 14.51 -11.98 2.46
C LEU A 179 15.70 -12.23 3.39
N ILE A 180 16.91 -12.11 2.85
CA ILE A 180 18.16 -12.21 3.61
C ILE A 180 18.64 -10.81 4.01
N THR A 181 18.87 -10.61 5.30
CA THR A 181 19.22 -9.30 5.89
C THR A 181 20.50 -9.37 6.71
N ASP A 182 21.20 -8.24 6.85
CA ASP A 182 22.32 -8.13 7.80
C ASP A 182 21.81 -7.86 9.22
N LYS A 183 22.61 -8.20 10.24
CA LYS A 183 22.25 -8.05 11.66
C LYS A 183 21.73 -6.66 12.05
N ASP A 184 22.21 -5.61 11.37
CA ASP A 184 21.88 -4.21 11.67
C ASP A 184 20.88 -3.59 10.67
N LYS A 185 20.33 -4.36 9.73
CA LYS A 185 19.41 -3.85 8.70
C LYS A 185 18.08 -4.60 8.69
N VAL A 186 16.99 -3.85 8.59
CA VAL A 186 15.64 -4.43 8.69
C VAL A 186 15.27 -5.24 7.44
N TYR A 187 15.69 -4.78 6.26
CA TYR A 187 15.33 -5.36 4.97
C TYR A 187 16.50 -5.51 3.99
N GLN A 188 17.59 -4.77 4.17
CA GLN A 188 18.70 -4.71 3.21
C GLN A 188 19.87 -5.59 3.62
N LYS A 189 20.70 -5.93 2.62
CA LYS A 189 21.99 -6.57 2.77
C LYS A 189 23.07 -5.72 2.12
N LYS A 190 24.16 -5.47 2.84
CA LYS A 190 25.28 -4.65 2.39
C LYS A 190 26.30 -5.53 1.66
N MET A 191 26.47 -5.27 0.37
CA MET A 191 27.44 -5.97 -0.46
C MET A 191 28.64 -5.06 -0.72
N LYS A 192 29.86 -5.57 -0.53
CA LYS A 192 31.09 -4.88 -0.90
C LYS A 192 31.49 -5.30 -2.31
N HIS A 193 31.60 -4.33 -3.21
CA HIS A 193 32.16 -4.54 -4.56
C HIS A 193 33.26 -3.50 -4.79
N ASN A 194 34.47 -3.95 -5.15
CA ASN A 194 35.65 -3.10 -5.34
C ASN A 194 35.86 -2.08 -4.20
N GLY A 195 35.71 -2.52 -2.95
CA GLY A 195 35.89 -1.69 -1.75
C GLY A 195 34.73 -0.72 -1.42
N ARG A 196 33.74 -0.54 -2.30
CA ARG A 196 32.56 0.31 -2.04
C ARG A 196 31.37 -0.56 -1.61
N GLY A 197 30.81 -0.26 -0.44
CA GLY A 197 29.61 -0.91 0.07
C GLY A 197 28.35 -0.34 -0.57
N LYS A 198 27.49 -1.20 -1.11
CA LYS A 198 26.17 -0.82 -1.64
C LYS A 198 25.08 -1.68 -1.00
N ASP A 199 23.88 -1.12 -0.95
CA ASP A 199 22.71 -1.77 -0.37
C ASP A 199 21.87 -2.48 -1.42
N TYR A 200 21.55 -3.73 -1.14
CA TYR A 200 20.72 -4.59 -1.97
C TYR A 200 19.58 -5.18 -1.13
N TYR A 201 18.52 -5.59 -1.80
CA TYR A 201 17.61 -6.61 -1.29
C TYR A 201 18.10 -7.96 -1.78
N ALA A 202 18.30 -8.89 -0.86
CA ALA A 202 18.76 -10.24 -1.15
C ALA A 202 17.58 -11.20 -0.99
N VAL A 203 17.15 -11.82 -2.08
CA VAL A 203 15.93 -12.63 -2.19
C VAL A 203 16.32 -14.06 -2.55
N LYS A 204 15.87 -15.05 -1.77
CA LYS A 204 16.04 -16.47 -2.11
C LYS A 204 15.23 -16.81 -3.36
N LEU A 205 15.86 -17.43 -4.34
CA LEU A 205 15.20 -17.81 -5.60
C LEU A 205 14.66 -19.25 -5.55
N SER A 206 15.36 -20.15 -4.86
CA SER A 206 14.87 -21.49 -4.54
C SER A 206 13.97 -21.46 -3.30
N GLU A 207 12.94 -22.29 -3.32
CA GLU A 207 12.29 -22.73 -2.08
C GLU A 207 13.24 -23.78 -1.50
N GLU A 208 13.89 -23.48 -0.38
CA GLU A 208 14.47 -24.56 0.43
C GLU A 208 13.28 -25.44 0.83
N ALA A 209 13.21 -26.65 0.28
CA ALA A 209 12.42 -27.69 0.90
C ALA A 209 12.90 -27.76 2.36
N GLU A 210 12.05 -27.35 3.30
CA GLU A 210 12.26 -27.63 4.71
C GLU A 210 12.36 -29.15 4.82
N ASN A 211 13.58 -29.67 4.81
CA ASN A 211 13.85 -31.04 5.20
C ASN A 211 13.53 -31.12 6.70
N GLU A 212 12.52 -31.93 7.03
CA GLU A 212 12.20 -32.42 8.37
C GLU A 212 13.44 -32.97 9.10
#